data_AF-A0A519BUF3-F1
#
_entry.id   AF-A0A519BUF3-F1
#
_cell.length_a   1.000
_cell.length_b   1.000
_cell.length_c   1.000
_cell.angle_alpha   90.00
_cell.angle_beta   90.00
_cell.angle_gamma   90.00
#
_symmetry.space_group_name_H-M   'P 1'
#
loop_
_entity.id
_entity.type
_entity.pdbx_description
1 polymer ?
#
loop_
_entity_poly.entity_id
_entity_poly.type
_entity_poly.pdbx_seq_one_letter_code
_entity_poly.pdbx_strand_id
1 'polypeptide(L)'
;MDFADLDHDGQPDSSTTGNVNGGRASYIHYVEPFPVLVDGSHLGLGSELRHVTFCATEVLETSVGTGLTYILDTTEYEMVNGNLRFKPQLLSYWENPFGVDHYIPGGEEWLIFSPHNLDSAWFPTTPETDTSMGGSWDGRLYMGNYHTGLWVLDLETLMAPPVENMTDLHFAATVGYYLPHGADGQPLDSAFYDFGWIPFLWTAEYHKGYIYLSCITSGLYIVQLDLDVPYTGQDYG
;
A
#
# COMPACT_ATOMS: atom_id res chain seq x y z
N MET A 1 7.26 -14.52 -12.34
CA MET A 1 8.23 -13.42 -12.13
C MET A 1 8.04 -12.99 -10.69
N ASP A 2 9.12 -12.84 -9.93
CA ASP A 2 9.02 -12.70 -8.46
C ASP A 2 8.73 -11.25 -8.02
N PHE A 3 8.90 -10.28 -8.92
CA PHE A 3 8.63 -8.84 -8.75
C PHE A 3 8.09 -8.23 -10.06
N ALA A 4 7.62 -6.98 -10.03
CA ALA A 4 7.05 -6.30 -11.21
C ALA A 4 8.12 -5.89 -12.24
N ASP A 5 7.69 -5.80 -13.49
CA ASP A 5 8.43 -5.37 -14.69
C ASP A 5 7.57 -4.31 -15.41
N LEU A 6 7.62 -3.08 -14.91
CA LEU A 6 6.79 -1.95 -15.28
C LEU A 6 7.28 -1.25 -16.57
N ASP A 7 8.54 -1.47 -16.97
CA ASP A 7 9.08 -1.01 -18.25
C ASP A 7 9.05 -2.09 -19.35
N HIS A 8 8.62 -3.31 -18.99
CA HIS A 8 8.43 -4.45 -19.85
C HIS A 8 9.73 -4.92 -20.53
N ASP A 9 10.87 -4.76 -19.86
CA ASP A 9 12.19 -5.16 -20.36
C ASP A 9 12.50 -6.66 -20.13
N GLY A 10 11.61 -7.36 -19.41
CA GLY A 10 11.73 -8.77 -19.06
C GLY A 10 12.58 -9.04 -17.81
N GLN A 11 13.04 -8.02 -17.11
CA GLN A 11 13.71 -8.06 -15.81
C GLN A 11 12.82 -7.44 -14.73
N PRO A 12 12.96 -7.85 -13.47
CA PRO A 12 12.27 -7.18 -12.38
C PRO A 12 12.85 -5.77 -12.14
N ASP A 13 11.98 -4.79 -11.86
CA ASP A 13 12.35 -3.41 -11.48
C ASP A 13 13.13 -3.30 -10.17
N SER A 14 13.27 -4.39 -9.42
CA SER A 14 13.98 -4.44 -8.13
C SER A 14 15.51 -4.49 -8.30
N SER A 15 16.25 -3.89 -7.37
CA SER A 15 17.72 -3.76 -7.40
C SER A 15 18.54 -5.07 -7.34
N THR A 16 17.90 -6.24 -7.26
CA THR A 16 18.57 -7.54 -7.12
C THR A 16 19.33 -8.01 -8.36
N THR A 17 19.10 -7.40 -9.53
CA THR A 17 19.65 -7.83 -10.83
C THR A 17 20.77 -6.96 -11.40
N GLY A 18 21.07 -5.78 -10.86
CA GLY A 18 22.19 -4.97 -11.35
C GLY A 18 21.91 -3.48 -11.31
N ASN A 19 22.62 -2.81 -10.41
CA ASN A 19 22.43 -1.41 -10.08
C ASN A 19 22.93 -0.47 -11.19
N VAL A 20 21.99 0.18 -11.90
CA VAL A 20 22.12 1.56 -12.39
C VAL A 20 20.71 2.14 -12.35
N ASN A 21 20.45 3.02 -11.37
CA ASN A 21 19.34 4.00 -11.29
C ASN A 21 18.47 4.10 -12.56
N GLY A 22 17.56 3.14 -12.77
CA GLY A 22 16.93 2.94 -14.09
C GLY A 22 15.85 1.86 -14.10
N GLY A 23 15.86 0.92 -13.15
CA GLY A 23 14.65 0.18 -12.76
C GLY A 23 13.79 1.06 -11.85
N ARG A 24 12.45 0.98 -11.97
CA ARG A 24 11.56 1.93 -11.29
C ARG A 24 11.64 1.85 -9.76
N ALA A 25 11.96 0.69 -9.16
CA ALA A 25 12.00 0.51 -7.70
C ALA A 25 13.44 0.49 -7.13
N SER A 26 13.68 1.18 -6.01
CA SER A 26 15.04 1.37 -5.48
C SER A 26 15.29 0.84 -4.07
N TYR A 27 14.40 1.10 -3.12
CA TYR A 27 14.59 0.71 -1.72
C TYR A 27 13.31 0.11 -1.15
N ILE A 28 13.43 -1.02 -0.44
CA ILE A 28 12.33 -1.57 0.36
C ILE A 28 12.25 -0.74 1.64
N HIS A 29 11.15 -0.04 1.83
CA HIS A 29 10.88 0.72 3.05
C HIS A 29 10.36 -0.18 4.16
N TYR A 30 9.46 -1.10 3.80
CA TYR A 30 8.71 -1.87 4.77
C TYR A 30 8.29 -3.21 4.21
N VAL A 31 8.35 -4.23 5.06
CA VAL A 31 7.80 -5.56 4.77
C VAL A 31 7.05 -6.03 5.99
N GLU A 32 5.75 -6.28 5.86
CA GLU A 32 4.94 -6.81 6.95
C GLU A 32 3.92 -7.85 6.50
N PRO A 33 3.69 -8.87 7.33
CA PRO A 33 2.60 -9.79 7.13
C PRO A 33 1.26 -9.13 7.47
N PHE A 34 0.22 -9.54 6.77
CA PHE A 34 -1.16 -9.28 7.22
C PHE A 34 -1.38 -9.95 8.60
N PRO A 35 -2.17 -9.35 9.52
CA PRO A 35 -2.26 -9.79 10.92
C PRO A 35 -2.76 -11.23 11.10
N VAL A 36 -3.43 -11.81 10.10
CA VAL A 36 -3.96 -13.17 10.14
C VAL A 36 -3.67 -13.92 8.85
N LEU A 37 -3.67 -15.26 8.93
CA LEU A 37 -3.78 -16.09 7.74
C LEU A 37 -5.21 -16.00 7.21
N VAL A 38 -5.37 -15.80 5.90
CA VAL A 38 -6.68 -15.52 5.29
C VAL A 38 -7.17 -16.67 4.42
N ASP A 39 -8.47 -16.90 4.41
CA ASP A 39 -9.11 -17.81 3.46
C ASP A 39 -9.32 -17.09 2.13
N GLY A 40 -8.58 -17.49 1.09
CA GLY A 40 -8.70 -16.97 -0.27
C GLY A 40 -9.51 -17.87 -1.21
N SER A 41 -10.23 -18.86 -0.68
CA SER A 41 -10.93 -19.87 -1.49
C SER A 41 -12.03 -19.27 -2.36
N HIS A 42 -12.73 -18.24 -1.88
CA HIS A 42 -13.73 -17.50 -2.67
C HIS A 42 -13.10 -16.70 -3.81
N LEU A 43 -11.82 -16.34 -3.70
CA LEU A 43 -11.03 -15.70 -4.74
C LEU A 43 -10.39 -16.70 -5.72
N GLY A 44 -10.61 -18.00 -5.53
CA GLY A 44 -10.01 -19.04 -6.38
C GLY A 44 -8.56 -19.40 -6.00
N LEU A 45 -8.06 -18.93 -4.85
CA LEU A 45 -6.72 -19.27 -4.35
C LEU A 45 -6.68 -20.62 -3.64
N GLY A 46 -7.56 -21.56 -3.95
CA GLY A 46 -7.62 -22.89 -3.30
C GLY A 46 -8.09 -22.85 -1.84
N SER A 47 -8.09 -24.01 -1.17
CA SER A 47 -8.70 -24.18 0.17
C SER A 47 -7.74 -24.00 1.35
N GLU A 48 -6.47 -23.73 1.09
CA GLU A 48 -5.47 -23.51 2.14
C GLU A 48 -5.45 -22.03 2.54
N LEU A 49 -5.25 -21.78 3.84
CA LEU A 49 -5.09 -20.42 4.34
C LEU A 49 -3.80 -19.79 3.82
N ARG A 50 -3.88 -18.50 3.50
CA ARG A 50 -2.83 -17.74 2.85
C ARG A 50 -2.10 -16.85 3.85
N HIS A 51 -0.78 -16.92 3.84
CA HIS A 51 0.09 -15.98 4.53
C HIS A 51 0.45 -14.84 3.57
N VAL A 52 -0.24 -13.71 3.71
CA VAL A 52 -0.04 -12.56 2.81
C VAL A 52 0.96 -11.59 3.43
N THR A 53 1.93 -11.16 2.63
CA THR A 53 2.96 -10.19 3.04
C THR A 53 2.95 -9.00 2.07
N PHE A 54 3.04 -7.81 2.62
CA PHE A 54 3.17 -6.56 1.87
C PHE A 54 4.62 -6.13 1.82
N CYS A 55 5.06 -5.61 0.67
CA CYS A 55 6.40 -5.04 0.53
C CYS A 55 6.27 -3.67 -0.15
N ALA A 56 6.53 -2.60 0.59
CA ALA A 56 6.52 -1.24 0.07
C ALA A 56 7.91 -0.85 -0.44
N THR A 57 7.95 -0.22 -1.61
CA THR A 57 9.17 0.23 -2.26
C THR A 57 9.13 1.69 -2.66
N GLU A 58 10.26 2.36 -2.49
CA GLU A 58 10.52 3.69 -3.04
C GLU A 58 10.84 3.58 -4.54
N VAL A 59 10.35 4.55 -5.32
CA VAL A 59 10.56 4.64 -6.77
C VAL A 59 11.47 5.83 -7.09
N LEU A 60 12.47 5.67 -7.96
CA LEU A 60 13.50 6.71 -8.24
C LEU A 60 13.17 7.68 -9.36
N GLU A 61 12.25 7.35 -10.27
CA GLU A 61 11.96 8.18 -11.44
C GLU A 61 10.47 8.52 -11.54
N THR A 62 10.13 9.78 -11.26
CA THR A 62 8.74 10.27 -11.20
C THR A 62 8.20 10.74 -12.55
N SER A 63 9.01 10.70 -13.61
CA SER A 63 8.58 10.99 -14.99
C SER A 63 7.53 9.98 -15.48
N VAL A 64 7.47 8.79 -14.85
CA VAL A 64 6.54 7.70 -15.21
C VAL A 64 5.86 7.01 -14.01
N GLY A 65 6.34 7.12 -12.76
CA GLY A 65 5.73 6.34 -11.67
C GLY A 65 5.99 6.82 -10.23
N THR A 66 5.12 6.34 -9.35
CA THR A 66 4.76 6.92 -8.06
C THR A 66 4.53 5.76 -7.08
N GLY A 67 5.31 5.59 -6.01
CA GLY A 67 4.98 4.76 -4.83
C GLY A 67 4.41 3.35 -5.05
N LEU A 68 5.19 2.29 -4.84
CA LEU A 68 4.78 0.93 -5.19
C LEU A 68 4.71 0.01 -3.97
N THR A 69 3.60 -0.75 -3.86
CA THR A 69 3.43 -1.81 -2.85
C THR A 69 3.12 -3.13 -3.51
N TYR A 70 3.87 -4.17 -3.16
CA TYR A 70 3.68 -5.55 -3.61
C TYR A 70 2.84 -6.34 -2.62
N ILE A 71 1.98 -7.21 -3.14
CA ILE A 71 1.15 -8.14 -2.38
C ILE A 71 1.66 -9.55 -2.72
N LEU A 72 2.26 -10.21 -1.72
CA LEU A 72 2.95 -11.48 -1.88
C LEU A 72 2.22 -12.59 -1.11
N ASP A 73 1.96 -13.72 -1.77
CA ASP A 73 1.67 -14.97 -1.08
C ASP A 73 3.00 -15.56 -0.60
N THR A 74 3.15 -15.67 0.72
CA THR A 74 4.32 -16.22 1.40
C THR A 74 3.98 -17.47 2.21
N THR A 75 2.93 -18.20 1.79
CA THR A 75 2.46 -19.45 2.42
C THR A 75 3.49 -20.57 2.24
N GLU A 76 4.04 -20.71 1.04
CA GLU A 76 5.00 -21.76 0.76
C GLU A 76 6.37 -21.44 1.35
N TYR A 77 7.03 -22.48 1.88
CA TYR A 77 8.41 -22.40 2.35
C TYR A 77 9.13 -23.73 2.12
N GLU A 78 10.45 -23.69 2.17
CA GLU A 78 11.30 -24.87 2.16
C GLU A 78 12.38 -24.81 3.23
N MET A 79 12.90 -25.98 3.60
CA MET A 79 14.05 -26.11 4.50
C MET A 79 15.30 -26.40 3.67
N VAL A 80 16.24 -25.45 3.64
CA VAL A 80 17.52 -25.59 2.93
C VAL A 80 18.66 -25.53 3.94
N ASN A 81 19.37 -26.64 4.12
CA ASN A 81 20.47 -26.78 5.09
C ASN A 81 20.06 -26.36 6.52
N GLY A 82 18.83 -26.68 6.93
CA GLY A 82 18.28 -26.32 8.24
C GLY A 82 17.75 -24.90 8.36
N ASN A 83 17.84 -24.07 7.31
CA ASN A 83 17.25 -22.73 7.28
C ASN A 83 15.88 -22.75 6.59
N LEU A 84 14.90 -22.07 7.18
CA LEU A 84 13.62 -21.80 6.54
C LEU A 84 13.81 -20.73 5.46
N ARG A 85 13.26 -20.99 4.28
CA ARG A 85 13.21 -20.05 3.16
C ARG A 85 11.78 -19.99 2.65
N PHE A 86 11.16 -18.83 2.72
CA PHE A 86 9.89 -18.62 2.04
C PHE A 86 10.05 -18.77 0.53
N LYS A 87 8.97 -19.14 -0.14
CA LYS A 87 8.81 -19.11 -1.59
C LYS A 87 7.73 -18.09 -1.94
N PRO A 88 8.06 -16.79 -1.90
CA PRO A 88 7.09 -15.75 -2.21
C PRO A 88 6.58 -15.92 -3.63
N GLN A 89 5.27 -15.73 -3.81
CA GLN A 89 4.62 -15.63 -5.11
C GLN A 89 3.94 -14.26 -5.19
N LEU A 90 4.19 -13.53 -6.27
CA LEU A 90 3.51 -12.27 -6.51
C LEU A 90 2.02 -12.53 -6.79
N LEU A 91 1.14 -12.02 -5.93
CA LEU A 91 -0.30 -12.00 -6.19
C LEU A 91 -0.65 -10.81 -7.07
N SER A 92 -0.23 -9.62 -6.65
CA SER A 92 -0.41 -8.36 -7.38
C SER A 92 0.51 -7.27 -6.83
N TYR A 93 0.35 -6.07 -7.38
CA TYR A 93 0.94 -4.86 -6.84
C TYR A 93 -0.06 -3.72 -6.98
N TRP A 94 0.15 -2.67 -6.20
CA TRP A 94 -0.55 -1.41 -6.31
C TRP A 94 0.46 -0.29 -6.49
N GLU A 95 0.21 0.56 -7.47
CA GLU A 95 0.97 1.78 -7.71
C GLU A 95 0.09 2.99 -7.37
N ASN A 96 0.70 4.01 -6.78
CA ASN A 96 0.01 5.27 -6.55
C ASN A 96 -0.48 5.86 -7.88
N PRO A 97 -1.76 6.24 -8.02
CA PRO A 97 -2.26 6.76 -9.29
C PRO A 97 -1.77 8.19 -9.58
N PHE A 98 -0.72 8.28 -10.41
CA PHE A 98 -0.19 9.39 -11.25
C PHE A 98 -0.25 10.86 -10.76
N GLY A 99 0.91 11.53 -10.82
CA GLY A 99 1.24 12.80 -10.17
C GLY A 99 1.00 14.14 -10.90
N VAL A 100 0.16 14.25 -11.94
CA VAL A 100 0.00 15.55 -12.66
C VAL A 100 -0.59 16.68 -11.81
N ASP A 101 -1.36 16.35 -10.77
CA ASP A 101 -1.88 17.32 -9.80
C ASP A 101 -0.92 17.55 -8.61
N HIS A 102 0.13 16.74 -8.50
CA HIS A 102 1.20 16.89 -7.52
C HIS A 102 2.33 17.74 -8.13
N TYR A 103 2.04 19.01 -8.43
CA TYR A 103 3.04 19.94 -8.96
C TYR A 103 4.17 20.16 -7.94
N ILE A 104 5.35 19.61 -8.21
CA ILE A 104 6.57 19.83 -7.42
C ILE A 104 7.47 20.80 -8.18
N PRO A 105 7.47 22.08 -7.80
CA PRO A 105 8.39 23.04 -8.40
C PRO A 105 9.83 22.71 -7.99
N GLY A 106 10.65 22.24 -8.94
CA GLY A 106 12.12 22.19 -8.77
C GLY A 106 12.82 20.87 -9.12
N GLY A 107 12.09 19.76 -9.32
CA GLY A 107 12.69 18.50 -9.82
C GLY A 107 13.62 17.76 -8.84
N GLU A 108 13.62 18.11 -7.55
CA GLU A 108 14.22 17.25 -6.52
C GLU A 108 13.18 16.19 -6.12
N GLU A 109 13.17 15.10 -6.90
CA GLU A 109 12.08 14.12 -7.00
C GLU A 109 12.20 12.92 -6.02
N TRP A 110 13.09 13.03 -5.04
CA TRP A 110 13.38 11.95 -4.10
C TRP A 110 12.34 11.98 -2.97
N LEU A 111 11.72 10.83 -2.65
CA LEU A 111 10.76 10.60 -1.54
C LEU A 111 9.28 10.93 -1.75
N ILE A 112 8.85 11.49 -2.88
CA ILE A 112 7.48 12.06 -2.99
C ILE A 112 6.38 11.02 -2.81
N PHE A 113 6.55 9.85 -3.40
CA PHE A 113 5.47 8.88 -3.48
C PHE A 113 5.68 7.66 -2.60
N SER A 114 6.73 7.64 -1.77
CA SER A 114 7.07 6.42 -1.04
C SER A 114 6.03 6.10 0.04
N PRO A 115 5.46 4.88 0.04
CA PRO A 115 4.73 4.39 1.20
C PRO A 115 5.72 4.30 2.37
N HIS A 116 5.52 5.16 3.35
CA HIS A 116 6.44 5.27 4.47
C HIS A 116 6.01 4.38 5.65
N ASN A 117 4.71 4.14 5.75
CA ASN A 117 4.13 3.24 6.72
C ASN A 117 2.87 2.60 6.11
N LEU A 118 2.64 1.37 6.50
CA LEU A 118 1.47 0.60 6.18
C LEU A 118 1.00 -0.05 7.46
N ASP A 119 -0.27 0.17 7.80
CA ASP A 119 -0.99 -0.65 8.77
C ASP A 119 -2.02 -1.50 8.03
N SER A 120 -2.49 -2.57 8.64
CA SER A 120 -3.48 -3.45 8.02
C SER A 120 -4.45 -4.03 9.04
N ALA A 121 -5.69 -4.21 8.62
CA ALA A 121 -6.74 -4.74 9.49
C ALA A 121 -7.56 -5.81 8.79
N TRP A 122 -7.89 -6.84 9.55
CA TRP A 122 -8.83 -7.89 9.18
C TRP A 122 -10.17 -7.64 9.85
N PHE A 123 -11.25 -7.84 9.09
CA PHE A 123 -12.61 -7.63 9.55
C PHE A 123 -13.44 -8.89 9.31
N PRO A 124 -14.18 -9.38 10.31
CA PRO A 124 -15.21 -10.38 10.06
C PRO A 124 -16.40 -9.70 9.37
N THR A 125 -16.91 -10.33 8.31
CA THR A 125 -18.05 -9.79 7.56
C THR A 125 -19.28 -10.68 7.66
N THR A 126 -20.42 -10.04 7.43
CA THR A 126 -21.73 -10.66 7.19
C THR A 126 -22.18 -10.26 5.79
N PRO A 127 -23.18 -10.92 5.18
CA PRO A 127 -23.70 -10.48 3.89
C PRO A 127 -24.12 -9.00 3.82
N GLU A 128 -24.45 -8.39 4.96
CA GLU A 128 -24.83 -6.98 5.07
C GLU A 128 -23.64 -6.02 5.25
N THR A 129 -22.47 -6.51 5.65
CA THR A 129 -21.27 -5.69 5.97
C THR A 129 -20.05 -6.03 5.13
N ASP A 130 -20.12 -7.06 4.29
CA ASP A 130 -19.12 -7.42 3.29
C ASP A 130 -19.07 -6.34 2.21
N THR A 131 -17.86 -5.82 1.96
CA THR A 131 -17.63 -4.66 1.10
C THR A 131 -16.66 -4.93 -0.04
N SER A 132 -16.19 -6.16 -0.19
CA SER A 132 -15.11 -6.50 -1.12
C SER A 132 -15.58 -7.52 -2.17
N MET A 133 -15.17 -8.79 -2.04
CA MET A 133 -15.26 -9.81 -3.08
C MET A 133 -15.99 -11.07 -2.62
N GLY A 134 -16.68 -11.02 -1.48
CA GLY A 134 -17.44 -12.14 -0.91
C GLY A 134 -16.74 -12.79 0.29
N GLY A 135 -17.21 -13.97 0.66
CA GLY A 135 -16.60 -14.72 1.76
C GLY A 135 -17.18 -14.35 3.12
N SER A 136 -16.31 -14.25 4.13
CA SER A 136 -16.71 -13.97 5.52
C SER A 136 -15.75 -13.02 6.23
N TRP A 137 -14.90 -12.35 5.44
CA TRP A 137 -14.01 -11.33 5.94
C TRP A 137 -13.85 -10.19 4.92
N ASP A 138 -13.26 -9.08 5.36
CA ASP A 138 -12.68 -8.03 4.52
C ASP A 138 -11.27 -7.76 5.06
N GLY A 139 -10.35 -7.36 4.19
CA GLY A 139 -9.03 -6.90 4.59
C GLY A 139 -8.73 -5.52 4.03
N ARG A 140 -8.15 -4.63 4.84
CA ARG A 140 -7.77 -3.29 4.38
C ARG A 140 -6.34 -2.97 4.74
N LEU A 141 -5.67 -2.25 3.84
CA LEU A 141 -4.33 -1.68 4.03
C LEU A 141 -4.46 -0.17 4.15
N TYR A 142 -3.89 0.41 5.19
CA TYR A 142 -3.88 1.85 5.46
C TYR A 142 -2.48 2.36 5.26
N MET A 143 -2.28 3.09 4.17
CA MET A 143 -0.96 3.41 3.69
C MET A 143 -0.70 4.91 3.78
N GLY A 144 0.21 5.29 4.68
CA GLY A 144 0.72 6.65 4.80
C GLY A 144 1.84 6.87 3.81
N ASN A 145 1.62 7.78 2.86
CA ASN A 145 2.61 8.20 1.87
C ASN A 145 3.05 9.63 2.16
N TYR A 146 4.34 9.90 2.04
CA TYR A 146 4.88 11.20 2.43
C TYR A 146 4.15 12.37 1.78
N HIS A 147 4.02 12.38 0.44
CA HIS A 147 3.43 13.52 -0.26
C HIS A 147 2.11 13.26 -0.95
N THR A 148 1.70 12.00 -1.01
CA THR A 148 0.40 11.62 -1.58
C THR A 148 -0.59 11.18 -0.51
N GLY A 149 -0.30 11.43 0.76
CA GLY A 149 -1.29 11.30 1.81
C GLY A 149 -1.66 9.86 2.14
N LEU A 150 -2.88 9.69 2.65
CA LEU A 150 -3.44 8.39 3.00
C LEU A 150 -4.04 7.73 1.77
N TRP A 151 -3.73 6.45 1.57
CA TRP A 151 -4.42 5.57 0.64
C TRP A 151 -4.92 4.34 1.40
N VAL A 152 -6.19 3.99 1.22
CA VAL A 152 -6.80 2.81 1.83
C VAL A 152 -7.13 1.83 0.72
N LEU A 153 -6.55 0.64 0.81
CA LEU A 153 -6.63 -0.40 -0.21
C LEU A 153 -7.42 -1.60 0.29
N ASP A 154 -8.28 -2.14 -0.56
CA ASP A 154 -8.98 -3.40 -0.34
C ASP A 154 -8.08 -4.60 -0.71
N LEU A 155 -7.82 -5.45 0.27
CA LEU A 155 -6.91 -6.57 0.13
C LEU A 155 -7.47 -7.66 -0.78
N GLU A 156 -8.77 -7.95 -0.69
CA GLU A 156 -9.36 -9.03 -1.49
C GLU A 156 -9.32 -8.71 -2.97
N THR A 157 -9.62 -7.46 -3.34
CA THR A 157 -9.50 -6.95 -4.69
C THR A 157 -8.07 -7.10 -5.21
N LEU A 158 -7.06 -6.81 -4.38
CA LEU A 158 -5.65 -6.99 -4.73
C LEU A 158 -5.24 -8.48 -4.80
N MET A 159 -5.87 -9.36 -4.05
CA MET A 159 -5.59 -10.81 -4.09
C MET A 159 -6.28 -11.53 -5.25
N ALA A 160 -7.32 -10.93 -5.84
CA ALA A 160 -8.15 -11.56 -6.85
C ALA A 160 -7.38 -11.79 -8.18
N PRO A 161 -7.35 -13.03 -8.70
CA PRO A 161 -6.71 -13.35 -9.98
C PRO A 161 -7.66 -13.12 -11.18
N PRO A 162 -7.09 -13.10 -12.41
CA PRO A 162 -6.16 -12.12 -12.93
C PRO A 162 -6.90 -10.86 -13.40
N VAL A 163 -6.23 -9.71 -13.37
CA VAL A 163 -6.76 -8.49 -13.97
C VAL A 163 -6.03 -8.21 -15.28
N GLU A 164 -6.78 -8.09 -16.38
CA GLU A 164 -6.21 -7.77 -17.69
C GLU A 164 -5.60 -6.36 -17.74
N ASN A 165 -6.09 -5.47 -16.88
CA ASN A 165 -5.68 -4.08 -16.80
C ASN A 165 -5.35 -3.68 -15.35
N MET A 166 -4.08 -3.40 -15.09
CA MET A 166 -3.61 -2.99 -13.76
C MET A 166 -4.17 -1.64 -13.30
N THR A 167 -4.45 -0.73 -14.23
CA THR A 167 -5.09 0.55 -13.88
C THR A 167 -6.46 0.31 -13.26
N ASP A 168 -7.28 -0.55 -13.89
CA ASP A 168 -8.62 -0.87 -13.37
C ASP A 168 -8.53 -1.56 -12.00
N LEU A 169 -7.54 -2.43 -11.81
CA LEU A 169 -7.27 -3.03 -10.49
C LEU A 169 -6.91 -1.98 -9.44
N HIS A 170 -5.99 -1.06 -9.74
CA HIS A 170 -5.56 -0.04 -8.78
C HIS A 170 -6.73 0.87 -8.37
N PHE A 171 -7.59 1.25 -9.33
CA PHE A 171 -8.78 2.03 -9.04
C PHE A 171 -9.82 1.24 -8.24
N ALA A 172 -10.06 -0.03 -8.58
CA ALA A 172 -11.02 -0.87 -7.87
C ALA A 172 -10.56 -1.16 -6.43
N ALA A 173 -9.27 -1.40 -6.22
CA ALA A 173 -8.70 -1.67 -4.90
C ALA A 173 -8.67 -0.42 -4.01
N THR A 174 -8.68 0.80 -4.57
CA THR A 174 -8.60 2.03 -3.77
C THR A 174 -9.98 2.39 -3.23
N VAL A 175 -10.24 2.04 -1.97
CA VAL A 175 -11.55 2.26 -1.30
C VAL A 175 -11.62 3.58 -0.54
N GLY A 176 -10.50 4.27 -0.37
CA GLY A 176 -10.45 5.60 0.22
C GLY A 176 -9.10 6.26 0.05
N TYR A 177 -9.07 7.59 0.06
CA TYR A 177 -7.83 8.35 0.11
C TYR A 177 -8.05 9.69 0.80
N TYR A 178 -6.97 10.26 1.33
CA TYR A 178 -6.95 11.63 1.83
C TYR A 178 -5.62 12.26 1.47
N LEU A 179 -5.68 13.28 0.60
CA LEU A 179 -4.55 14.16 0.31
C LEU A 179 -4.63 15.33 1.31
N PRO A 180 -3.69 15.46 2.26
CA PRO A 180 -3.67 16.66 3.05
C PRO A 180 -3.32 17.83 2.12
N HIS A 181 -4.04 18.93 2.26
CA HIS A 181 -3.76 20.13 1.47
C HIS A 181 -3.95 21.36 2.34
N GLY A 182 -3.17 22.40 2.04
CA GLY A 182 -3.38 23.73 2.60
C GLY A 182 -4.51 24.48 1.92
N ALA A 183 -4.69 25.74 2.31
CA ALA A 183 -5.52 26.64 1.54
C ALA A 183 -4.88 26.88 0.16
N ASP A 184 -5.68 26.85 -0.91
CA ASP A 184 -5.18 27.03 -2.28
C ASP A 184 -4.32 28.30 -2.41
N GLY A 185 -3.14 28.14 -3.00
CA GLY A 185 -2.19 29.24 -3.21
C GLY A 185 -1.51 29.78 -1.93
N GLN A 186 -1.69 29.11 -0.78
CA GLN A 186 -0.97 29.40 0.45
C GLN A 186 0.00 28.25 0.76
N PRO A 187 1.30 28.54 0.95
CA PRO A 187 2.21 27.58 1.57
C PRO A 187 1.67 27.21 2.96
N LEU A 188 1.63 25.92 3.29
CA LEU A 188 1.46 25.51 4.68
C LEU A 188 2.69 25.93 5.49
N ASP A 189 2.47 26.61 6.61
CA ASP A 189 3.54 26.82 7.58
C ASP A 189 3.89 25.48 8.23
N SER A 190 5.18 25.17 8.35
CA SER A 190 5.64 24.00 9.10
C SER A 190 6.09 24.41 10.50
N ALA A 191 5.58 23.71 11.50
CA ALA A 191 5.96 23.96 12.90
C ALA A 191 7.33 23.37 13.28
N PHE A 192 7.89 22.47 12.46
CA PHE A 192 9.05 21.64 12.86
C PHE A 192 10.18 21.58 11.83
N TYR A 193 9.87 21.54 10.53
CA TYR A 193 10.86 21.34 9.46
C TYR A 193 10.47 22.10 8.18
N ASP A 194 11.39 22.86 7.59
CA ASP A 194 11.22 23.45 6.27
C ASP A 194 11.73 22.47 5.20
N PHE A 195 10.83 21.64 4.68
CA PHE A 195 11.18 20.64 3.66
C PHE A 195 10.81 21.07 2.23
N GLY A 196 10.41 22.33 1.98
CA GLY A 196 10.15 22.83 0.61
C GLY A 196 8.90 22.29 -0.11
N TRP A 197 8.31 21.18 0.34
CA TRP A 197 7.11 20.53 -0.23
C TRP A 197 6.24 20.02 0.92
N ILE A 198 4.92 20.17 0.89
CA ILE A 198 4.04 19.96 2.06
C ILE A 198 2.65 19.60 1.55
N PRO A 199 1.92 18.68 2.20
CA PRO A 199 2.14 18.04 3.52
C PRO A 199 3.15 16.86 3.54
N PHE A 200 3.46 16.36 4.75
CA PHE A 200 4.22 15.11 5.00
C PHE A 200 3.49 14.15 5.92
N LEU A 201 2.77 13.16 5.40
CA LEU A 201 2.26 12.08 6.25
C LEU A 201 3.37 11.06 6.53
N TRP A 202 3.73 10.93 7.81
CA TRP A 202 4.74 9.99 8.27
C TRP A 202 4.17 8.60 8.54
N THR A 203 2.96 8.52 9.11
CA THR A 203 2.32 7.26 9.49
C THR A 203 0.81 7.31 9.33
N ALA A 204 0.22 6.15 9.07
CA ALA A 204 -1.22 5.91 9.06
C ALA A 204 -1.53 4.62 9.84
N GLU A 205 -2.11 4.76 11.03
CA GLU A 205 -2.41 3.62 11.89
C GLU A 205 -3.93 3.46 12.05
N TYR A 206 -4.43 2.27 11.81
CA TYR A 206 -5.80 1.91 12.07
C TYR A 206 -5.98 1.50 13.53
N HIS A 207 -7.01 2.05 14.18
CA HIS A 207 -7.41 1.64 15.51
C HIS A 207 -8.91 1.79 15.71
N LYS A 208 -9.61 0.66 15.84
CA LYS A 208 -11.02 0.55 16.25
C LYS A 208 -11.97 1.44 15.45
N GLY A 209 -11.86 1.36 14.13
CA GLY A 209 -12.69 2.09 13.17
C GLY A 209 -12.19 3.48 12.80
N TYR A 210 -11.03 3.89 13.31
CA TYR A 210 -10.42 5.19 13.03
C TYR A 210 -9.02 5.02 12.45
N ILE A 211 -8.61 5.95 11.62
CA ILE A 211 -7.26 6.02 11.04
C ILE A 211 -6.58 7.27 11.61
N TYR A 212 -5.46 7.05 12.29
CA TYR A 212 -4.62 8.08 12.90
C TYR A 212 -3.49 8.42 11.94
N LEU A 213 -3.48 9.65 11.46
CA LEU A 213 -2.46 10.14 10.52
C LEU A 213 -1.54 11.10 11.24
N SER A 214 -0.25 10.75 11.32
CA SER A 214 0.76 11.68 11.83
C SER A 214 1.36 12.46 10.67
N CYS A 215 1.10 13.76 10.60
CA CYS A 215 1.76 14.66 9.70
C CYS A 215 2.91 15.38 10.41
N ILE A 216 4.12 15.31 9.85
CA ILE A 216 5.29 15.96 10.45
C ILE A 216 5.09 17.47 10.57
N THR A 217 4.39 18.08 9.62
CA THR A 217 4.29 19.54 9.52
C THR A 217 3.06 20.13 10.18
N SER A 218 1.94 19.40 10.15
CA SER A 218 0.64 19.89 10.62
C SER A 218 0.04 19.10 11.79
N GLY A 219 0.71 18.05 12.27
CA GLY A 219 0.31 17.30 13.46
C GLY A 219 -0.61 16.11 13.17
N LEU A 220 -1.47 15.77 14.13
CA LEU A 220 -2.31 14.58 14.09
C LEU A 220 -3.67 14.85 13.42
N TYR A 221 -4.03 14.01 12.47
CA TYR A 221 -5.39 13.90 11.95
C TYR A 221 -6.00 12.58 12.40
N ILE A 222 -7.31 12.59 12.66
CA ILE A 222 -8.09 11.38 12.91
C ILE A 222 -9.19 11.39 11.86
N VAL A 223 -9.17 10.39 10.99
CA VAL A 223 -10.17 10.20 9.94
C VAL A 223 -10.87 8.86 10.14
N GLN A 224 -12.01 8.68 9.52
CA GLN A 224 -12.76 7.43 9.55
C GLN A 224 -13.30 7.18 8.14
N LEU A 225 -13.04 5.99 7.61
CA LEU A 225 -13.65 5.53 6.38
C LEU A 225 -15.09 5.09 6.67
N ASP A 226 -16.04 5.39 5.79
CA ASP A 226 -17.44 4.96 5.98
C ASP A 226 -17.55 3.43 6.13
N LEU A 227 -16.68 2.68 5.44
CA LEU A 227 -16.57 1.23 5.53
C LEU A 227 -16.03 0.73 6.88
N ASP A 228 -15.37 1.60 7.65
CA ASP A 228 -14.82 1.29 8.99
C ASP A 228 -15.82 1.56 10.11
N VAL A 229 -16.90 2.32 9.83
CA VAL A 229 -17.92 2.70 10.84
C VAL A 229 -18.48 1.48 11.58
N PRO A 230 -18.85 0.36 10.92
CA PRO A 230 -19.35 -0.83 11.62
C PRO A 230 -18.39 -1.41 12.66
N TYR A 231 -17.09 -1.16 12.51
CA TYR A 231 -16.02 -1.71 13.34
C TYR A 231 -15.58 -0.74 14.46
N THR A 232 -16.29 0.38 14.62
CA THR A 232 -15.97 1.40 15.64
C THR A 232 -15.98 0.83 17.05
N GLY A 233 -14.87 1.01 17.77
CA GLY A 233 -14.71 0.54 19.15
C GLY A 233 -14.47 -0.97 19.30
N GLN A 234 -14.49 -1.72 18.20
CA GLN A 234 -14.21 -3.16 18.17
C GLN A 234 -12.72 -3.41 17.98
N ASP A 235 -12.24 -4.55 18.47
CA ASP A 235 -10.86 -4.98 18.38
C ASP A 235 -10.84 -6.40 17.82
N TYR A 236 -10.23 -6.57 16.65
CA TYR A 236 -10.24 -7.85 15.92
C TYR A 236 -8.86 -8.50 15.84
N GLY A 237 -7.85 -7.93 16.52
CA GLY A 237 -6.50 -8.48 16.61
C GLY A 237 -5.51 -7.75 15.73
#